data_AF-A0A8H4UX85-F1
#
_entry.id   AF-A0A8H4UX85-F1
#
_cell.length_a   1.000
_cell.length_b   1.000
_cell.length_c   1.000
_cell.angle_alpha   90.00
_cell.angle_beta   90.00
_cell.angle_gamma   90.00
#
_symmetry.space_group_name_H-M   'P 1'
#
loop_
_entity.id
_entity.type
_entity.pdbx_description
1 polymer ?
#
loop_
_entity_poly.entity_id
_entity_poly.type
_entity_poly.pdbx_seq_one_letter_code
_entity_poly.pdbx_strand_id
1 'polypeptide(L)'
;EEEERVEGRYSHISDRTRLSNRILDLRTGTAQAIFRLQSAIGNLWRAALDERGFIEIHSPKLQGSATESGASVFELNYFGRPAFLAQSPQLAKQMAIASDFERVYEIGAVFRAENSNTHRHLTEYTGLDLEMAIEEHYHEMLETIDAVLRHIITGVYSKYRGEVEAVKHQFPSDDVVLAEKTPVIPFREAVELLNASGWRSEDGELVSADEDLHTRDEIRLGELVKEKYGTDYYIIDKFPVSARPFYTMPDPNNPGYTNSFDMFVRGQEIVSGGQRIHDPKMLEDNMKNVGINPSDMDDYLEGFRWGAPPHAGAGVGLERFLMLLLKLGNIRLASLFHRDPKSFPPKPAVLQLRHPQSSTIEPP
;
A
#
# COMPACT_ATOMS: atom_id res chain seq x y z
N GLU A 1 4.17 -7.70 27.35
CA GLU A 1 2.99 -7.09 26.74
C GLU A 1 2.39 -8.13 25.81
N GLU A 2 1.19 -8.56 26.18
CA GLU A 2 0.54 -9.79 25.71
C GLU A 2 0.31 -9.73 24.18
N GLU A 3 0.87 -10.69 23.44
CA GLU A 3 0.40 -10.93 22.07
C GLU A 3 -1.08 -11.35 22.19
N GLU A 4 -1.99 -10.51 21.69
CA GLU A 4 -3.40 -10.84 21.59
C GLU A 4 -3.53 -12.22 20.94
N ARG A 5 -4.07 -13.17 21.70
CA ARG A 5 -4.57 -14.41 21.13
C ARG A 5 -5.67 -14.02 20.16
N VAL A 6 -5.37 -14.02 18.87
CA VAL A 6 -6.41 -13.91 17.84
C VAL A 6 -7.34 -15.11 18.04
N GLU A 7 -8.59 -14.84 18.46
CA GLU A 7 -9.59 -15.87 18.73
C GLU A 7 -9.69 -16.84 17.54
N GLY A 8 -9.69 -18.14 17.83
CA GLY A 8 -9.86 -19.20 16.83
C GLY A 8 -8.59 -19.72 16.14
N ARG A 9 -7.39 -19.18 16.42
CA ARG A 9 -6.14 -19.77 15.87
C ARG A 9 -5.82 -21.12 16.50
N TYR A 10 -5.55 -22.12 15.66
CA TYR A 10 -5.19 -23.49 16.10
C TYR A 10 -3.75 -23.65 16.63
N SER A 11 -2.85 -22.69 16.41
CA SER A 11 -1.43 -22.80 16.77
C SER A 11 -1.18 -22.17 18.12
N HIS A 12 -0.54 -22.92 19.03
CA HIS A 12 -0.15 -22.45 20.35
C HIS A 12 1.21 -21.72 20.38
N ILE A 13 1.91 -21.64 19.25
CA ILE A 13 3.20 -20.95 19.13
C ILE A 13 2.96 -19.48 18.78
N SER A 14 3.58 -18.57 19.54
CA SER A 14 3.52 -17.11 19.33
C SER A 14 4.04 -16.69 17.96
N ASP A 15 3.47 -15.61 17.41
CA ASP A 15 3.88 -15.07 16.12
C ASP A 15 5.35 -14.62 16.18
N ARG A 16 5.79 -14.02 17.30
CA ARG A 16 7.21 -13.70 17.53
C ARG A 16 8.13 -14.91 17.37
N THR A 17 7.78 -16.06 17.95
CA THR A 17 8.62 -17.28 17.87
C THR A 17 8.66 -17.83 16.45
N ARG A 18 7.52 -17.83 15.75
CA ARG A 18 7.41 -18.26 14.35
C ARG A 18 8.26 -17.37 13.44
N LEU A 19 8.14 -16.05 13.59
CA LEU A 19 8.85 -15.06 12.78
C LEU A 19 10.36 -15.05 13.08
N SER A 20 10.78 -15.31 14.32
CA SER A 20 12.20 -15.46 14.67
C SER A 20 12.81 -16.77 14.14
N ASN A 21 11.99 -17.81 13.93
CA ASN A 21 12.40 -19.10 13.37
C ASN A 21 11.82 -19.31 11.97
N ARG A 22 11.84 -18.25 11.15
CA ARG A 22 11.09 -18.16 9.90
C ARG A 22 11.32 -19.33 8.95
N ILE A 23 12.57 -19.80 8.81
CA ILE A 23 12.89 -20.94 7.91
C ILE A 23 12.09 -22.20 8.28
N LEU A 24 11.89 -22.48 9.57
CA LEU A 24 11.12 -23.63 10.02
C LEU A 24 9.61 -23.39 9.85
N ASP A 25 9.13 -22.20 10.23
CA ASP A 25 7.72 -21.81 10.07
C ASP A 25 7.27 -21.88 8.60
N LEU A 26 8.13 -21.47 7.66
CA LEU A 26 7.87 -21.54 6.21
C LEU A 26 7.70 -22.97 5.67
N ARG A 27 8.04 -24.02 6.43
CA ARG A 27 7.80 -25.42 6.05
C ARG A 27 6.39 -25.90 6.38
N THR A 28 5.63 -25.16 7.19
CA THR A 28 4.26 -25.53 7.54
C THR A 28 3.35 -25.47 6.31
N GLY A 29 2.33 -26.35 6.26
CA GLY A 29 1.35 -26.36 5.17
C GLY A 29 0.65 -25.01 4.98
N THR A 30 0.31 -24.34 6.09
CA THR A 30 -0.27 -23.00 6.10
C THR A 30 0.66 -21.95 5.52
N ALA A 31 1.93 -21.86 5.96
CA ALA A 31 2.86 -20.87 5.40
C ALA A 31 3.12 -21.13 3.90
N GLN A 32 3.28 -22.39 3.51
CA GLN A 32 3.39 -22.79 2.11
C GLN A 32 2.18 -22.35 1.28
N ALA A 33 0.96 -22.49 1.81
CA ALA A 33 -0.26 -22.03 1.15
C ALA A 33 -0.31 -20.49 1.03
N ILE A 34 0.05 -19.75 2.09
CA ILE A 34 0.11 -18.27 2.07
C ILE A 34 1.02 -17.78 0.93
N PHE A 35 2.22 -18.35 0.77
CA PHE A 35 3.16 -17.88 -0.25
C PHE A 35 2.82 -18.36 -1.67
N ARG A 36 2.13 -19.49 -1.83
CA ARG A 36 1.52 -19.86 -3.12
C ARG A 36 0.42 -18.87 -3.51
N LEU A 37 -0.41 -18.45 -2.56
CA LEU A 37 -1.45 -17.43 -2.78
C LEU A 37 -0.84 -16.06 -3.10
N GLN A 38 0.23 -15.66 -2.41
CA GLN A 38 0.98 -14.44 -2.74
C GLN A 38 1.49 -14.46 -4.18
N SER A 39 2.12 -15.55 -4.60
CA SER A 39 2.60 -15.73 -5.98
C SER A 39 1.44 -15.72 -6.98
N ALA A 40 0.31 -16.35 -6.64
CA ALA A 40 -0.89 -16.35 -7.45
C ALA A 40 -1.47 -14.94 -7.66
N ILE A 41 -1.52 -14.11 -6.61
CA ILE A 41 -1.95 -12.71 -6.71
C ILE A 41 -1.07 -11.96 -7.72
N GLY A 42 0.26 -12.09 -7.64
CA GLY A 42 1.16 -11.45 -8.60
C GLY A 42 0.96 -11.92 -10.04
N ASN A 43 0.65 -13.20 -10.25
CA ASN A 43 0.33 -13.72 -11.59
C ASN A 43 -1.01 -13.21 -12.12
N LEU A 44 -2.04 -13.19 -11.28
CA LEU A 44 -3.37 -12.68 -11.64
C LEU A 44 -3.35 -11.17 -11.92
N TRP A 45 -2.53 -10.42 -11.18
CA TRP A 45 -2.27 -9.00 -11.42
C TRP A 45 -1.68 -8.77 -12.81
N ARG A 46 -0.55 -9.43 -13.13
CA ARG A 46 0.09 -9.33 -14.45
C ARG A 46 -0.87 -9.71 -15.57
N ALA A 47 -1.49 -10.89 -15.46
CA ALA A 47 -2.42 -11.36 -16.50
C ALA A 47 -3.57 -10.38 -16.76
N ALA A 48 -4.19 -9.81 -15.72
CA ALA A 48 -5.29 -8.87 -15.87
C ALA A 48 -4.86 -7.55 -16.53
N LEU A 49 -3.63 -7.09 -16.27
CA LEU A 49 -3.09 -5.85 -16.85
C LEU A 49 -2.54 -6.06 -18.27
N ASP A 50 -1.90 -7.20 -18.54
CA ASP A 50 -1.43 -7.60 -19.87
C ASP A 50 -2.62 -7.68 -20.85
N GLU A 51 -3.75 -8.25 -20.42
CA GLU A 51 -5.00 -8.30 -21.20
C GLU A 51 -5.56 -6.89 -21.51
N ARG A 52 -5.17 -5.89 -20.74
CA ARG A 52 -5.57 -4.47 -20.90
C ARG A 52 -4.50 -3.62 -21.57
N GLY A 53 -3.44 -4.24 -22.11
CA GLY A 53 -2.39 -3.55 -22.86
C GLY A 53 -1.43 -2.74 -21.99
N PHE A 54 -1.32 -3.02 -20.69
CA PHE A 54 -0.29 -2.41 -19.86
C PHE A 54 1.08 -3.03 -20.13
N ILE A 55 2.13 -2.25 -19.89
CA ILE A 55 3.53 -2.68 -20.02
C ILE A 55 4.17 -2.73 -18.63
N GLU A 56 4.83 -3.84 -18.30
CA GLU A 56 5.65 -3.94 -17.09
C GLU A 56 6.90 -3.06 -17.22
N ILE A 57 7.12 -2.18 -16.24
CA ILE A 57 8.32 -1.35 -16.14
C ILE A 57 9.11 -1.69 -14.88
N HIS A 58 10.40 -1.35 -14.88
CA HIS A 58 11.29 -1.52 -13.74
C HIS A 58 12.00 -0.20 -13.45
N SER A 59 11.63 0.45 -12.33
CA SER A 59 12.16 1.75 -11.95
C SER A 59 13.27 1.64 -10.89
N PRO A 60 14.26 2.56 -10.88
CA PRO A 60 15.27 2.57 -9.84
C PRO A 60 14.66 2.87 -8.47
N LYS A 61 15.18 2.21 -7.43
CA LYS A 61 14.78 2.44 -6.03
C LYS A 61 15.70 3.42 -5.29
N LEU A 62 16.74 3.90 -5.95
CA LEU A 62 17.65 4.93 -5.47
C LEU A 62 17.25 6.26 -6.11
N GLN A 63 17.02 7.27 -5.28
CA GLN A 63 16.65 8.63 -5.69
C GLN A 63 17.69 9.63 -5.19
N GLY A 64 17.90 10.70 -5.96
CA GLY A 64 18.82 11.78 -5.60
C GLY A 64 18.27 12.74 -4.53
N SER A 65 16.95 12.73 -4.30
CA SER A 65 16.26 13.61 -3.36
C SER A 65 15.13 12.87 -2.63
N ALA A 66 14.68 13.43 -1.50
CA ALA A 66 13.54 12.96 -0.72
C ALA A 66 12.25 13.58 -1.29
N THR A 67 11.58 12.87 -2.19
CA THR A 67 10.72 13.52 -3.20
C THR A 67 9.21 13.43 -2.99
N GLU A 68 8.69 12.53 -2.12
CA GLU A 68 7.26 12.18 -2.20
C GLU A 68 6.31 12.77 -1.15
N SER A 69 6.70 12.93 0.13
CA SER A 69 5.64 13.05 1.16
C SER A 69 5.96 13.87 2.42
N GLY A 70 7.12 14.50 2.54
CA GLY A 70 7.53 15.09 3.83
C GLY A 70 7.62 14.06 4.98
N ALA A 71 7.41 12.77 4.70
CA ALA A 71 7.59 11.67 5.62
C ALA A 71 9.08 11.28 5.71
N SER A 72 9.40 10.48 6.72
CA SER A 72 10.75 9.96 6.89
C SER A 72 11.16 9.10 5.68
N VAL A 73 12.36 9.32 5.16
CA VAL A 73 12.98 8.55 4.08
C VAL A 73 14.23 7.84 4.59
N PHE A 74 14.58 6.70 3.98
CA PHE A 74 15.87 6.06 4.26
C PHE A 74 16.97 6.72 3.43
N GLU A 75 17.89 7.40 4.11
CA GLU A 75 19.11 7.93 3.53
C GLU A 75 20.22 6.87 3.53
N LEU A 76 20.99 6.82 2.45
CA LEU A 76 22.17 5.99 2.31
C LEU A 76 23.35 6.79 1.75
N ASN A 77 24.57 6.34 2.07
CA ASN A 77 25.78 6.90 1.49
C ASN A 77 26.06 6.27 0.12
N TYR A 78 25.92 7.08 -0.93
CA TYR A 78 26.17 6.70 -2.31
C TYR A 78 27.49 7.31 -2.82
N PHE A 79 28.62 6.64 -2.54
CA PHE A 79 29.95 7.11 -2.95
C PHE A 79 30.34 8.50 -2.39
N GLY A 80 30.00 8.78 -1.13
CA GLY A 80 30.32 10.04 -0.44
C GLY A 80 29.27 11.14 -0.60
N ARG A 81 28.15 10.85 -1.28
CA ARG A 81 27.01 11.75 -1.47
C ARG A 81 25.71 11.04 -1.00
N PRO A 82 24.71 11.78 -0.52
CA PRO A 82 23.46 11.17 -0.09
C PRO A 82 22.66 10.61 -1.27
N ALA A 83 21.98 9.49 -1.04
CA ALA A 83 20.89 8.99 -1.88
C ALA A 83 19.78 8.46 -0.97
N PHE A 84 18.57 8.32 -1.51
CA PHE A 84 17.39 7.95 -0.74
C PHE A 84 16.71 6.73 -1.35
N LEU A 85 16.09 5.90 -0.52
CA LEU A 85 15.23 4.82 -1.01
C LEU A 85 13.85 5.37 -1.38
N ALA A 86 13.37 5.01 -2.57
CA ALA A 86 12.09 5.44 -3.10
C ALA A 86 10.92 4.93 -2.24
N GLN A 87 10.06 5.86 -1.84
CA GLN A 87 8.89 5.55 -1.00
C GLN A 87 7.73 4.93 -1.76
N SER A 88 7.74 5.05 -3.09
CA SER A 88 6.90 4.36 -4.05
C SER A 88 7.50 4.59 -5.45
N PRO A 89 7.04 3.90 -6.50
CA PRO A 89 7.45 4.21 -7.88
C PRO A 89 6.64 5.39 -8.47
N GLN A 90 5.97 6.23 -7.67
CA GLN A 90 4.98 7.21 -8.14
C GLN A 90 5.54 8.23 -9.14
N LEU A 91 6.76 8.70 -8.94
CA LEU A 91 7.39 9.62 -9.89
C LEU A 91 7.75 8.92 -11.20
N ALA A 92 8.34 7.72 -11.10
CA ALA A 92 8.79 6.97 -12.26
C ALA A 92 7.62 6.54 -13.16
N LYS A 93 6.49 6.11 -12.59
CA LYS A 93 5.32 5.72 -13.38
C LYS A 93 4.66 6.91 -14.10
N GLN A 94 4.63 8.10 -13.48
CA GLN A 94 4.16 9.32 -14.17
C GLN A 94 5.13 9.78 -15.27
N MET A 95 6.44 9.72 -15.04
CA MET A 95 7.43 10.00 -16.07
C MET A 95 7.32 9.03 -17.26
N ALA A 96 6.95 7.77 -17.02
CA ALA A 96 6.66 6.83 -18.10
C ALA A 96 5.43 7.25 -18.91
N ILE A 97 4.37 7.75 -18.26
CA ILE A 97 3.23 8.33 -18.99
C ILE A 97 3.63 9.56 -19.80
N ALA A 98 4.45 10.45 -19.23
CA ALA A 98 5.02 11.60 -19.94
C ALA A 98 6.01 11.19 -21.07
N SER A 99 6.38 9.91 -21.14
CA SER A 99 7.24 9.31 -22.18
C SER A 99 6.45 8.40 -23.13
N ASP A 100 5.15 8.66 -23.31
CA ASP A 100 4.26 7.98 -24.26
C ASP A 100 4.04 6.47 -24.01
N PHE A 101 4.29 5.95 -22.81
CA PHE A 101 4.02 4.54 -22.53
C PHE A 101 2.52 4.20 -22.38
N GLU A 102 1.65 5.21 -22.27
CA GLU A 102 0.18 5.16 -22.10
C GLU A 102 -0.34 4.37 -20.89
N ARG A 103 0.12 3.14 -20.65
CA ARG A 103 -0.34 2.21 -19.61
C ARG A 103 0.85 1.43 -19.07
N VAL A 104 1.21 1.64 -17.81
CA VAL A 104 2.36 0.97 -17.18
C VAL A 104 1.99 0.35 -15.85
N TYR A 105 2.67 -0.74 -15.49
CA TYR A 105 2.62 -1.29 -14.15
C TYR A 105 4.01 -1.69 -13.66
N GLU A 106 4.18 -1.74 -12.34
CA GLU A 106 5.40 -2.24 -11.70
C GLU A 106 5.06 -3.12 -10.51
N ILE A 107 5.81 -4.22 -10.36
CA ILE A 107 5.81 -5.03 -9.14
C ILE A 107 7.21 -4.92 -8.54
N GLY A 108 7.34 -4.24 -7.40
CA GLY A 108 8.66 -3.88 -6.88
C GLY A 108 8.68 -3.55 -5.40
N ALA A 109 9.89 -3.42 -4.86
CA ALA A 109 10.11 -3.03 -3.48
C ALA A 109 9.71 -1.57 -3.23
N VAL A 110 9.01 -1.34 -2.12
CA VAL A 110 8.56 -0.05 -1.63
C VAL A 110 9.02 0.13 -0.19
N PHE A 111 9.53 1.32 0.13
CA PHE A 111 10.15 1.60 1.43
C PHE A 111 9.36 2.65 2.24
N ARG A 112 9.16 2.38 3.52
CA ARG A 112 8.49 3.29 4.47
C ARG A 112 9.38 3.44 5.69
N ALA A 113 9.85 4.66 5.96
CA ALA A 113 10.80 4.90 7.04
C ALA A 113 10.14 5.40 8.33
N GLU A 114 8.80 5.45 8.42
CA GLU A 114 8.15 5.78 9.68
C GLU A 114 8.50 4.74 10.75
N ASN A 115 8.80 5.20 11.96
CA ASN A 115 9.08 4.33 13.11
C ASN A 115 7.78 3.75 13.70
N SER A 116 7.03 3.03 12.88
CA SER A 116 5.75 2.43 13.24
C SER A 116 5.88 0.91 13.36
N ASN A 117 5.80 0.39 14.58
CA ASN A 117 5.90 -1.04 14.86
C ASN A 117 4.54 -1.66 15.22
N THR A 118 3.59 -1.64 14.29
CA THR A 118 2.25 -2.22 14.45
C THR A 118 2.13 -3.56 13.71
N HIS A 119 0.98 -4.22 13.80
CA HIS A 119 0.67 -5.43 13.04
C HIS A 119 0.29 -5.16 11.57
N ARG A 120 0.19 -3.88 11.16
CA ARG A 120 -0.23 -3.44 9.80
C ARG A 120 0.89 -2.84 8.96
N HIS A 121 2.03 -2.48 9.58
CA HIS A 121 3.12 -1.77 8.91
C HIS A 121 4.37 -2.65 8.73
N LEU A 122 5.05 -2.42 7.61
CA LEU A 122 6.38 -2.92 7.25
C LEU A 122 7.22 -1.73 6.80
N THR A 123 8.54 -1.80 6.95
CA THR A 123 9.46 -0.77 6.44
C THR A 123 9.91 -1.04 5.01
N GLU A 124 9.77 -2.28 4.55
CA GLU A 124 9.98 -2.73 3.17
C GLU A 124 8.87 -3.73 2.83
N TYR A 125 8.16 -3.50 1.74
CA TYR A 125 7.08 -4.36 1.25
C TYR A 125 7.03 -4.36 -0.28
N THR A 126 6.19 -5.21 -0.87
CA THR A 126 6.04 -5.31 -2.33
C THR A 126 4.83 -4.49 -2.78
N GLY A 127 5.08 -3.45 -3.56
CA GLY A 127 4.04 -2.66 -4.23
C GLY A 127 3.60 -3.31 -5.53
N LEU A 128 2.30 -3.26 -5.82
CA LEU A 128 1.71 -3.47 -7.12
C LEU A 128 1.17 -2.11 -7.59
N ASP A 129 1.90 -1.47 -8.48
CA ASP A 129 1.64 -0.10 -8.93
C ASP A 129 1.20 -0.10 -10.39
N LEU A 130 0.27 0.80 -10.72
CA LEU A 130 -0.09 1.09 -12.11
C LEU A 130 -0.34 2.59 -12.30
N GLU A 131 -0.15 3.04 -13.54
CA GLU A 131 -0.50 4.37 -14.02
C GLU A 131 -0.99 4.24 -15.46
N MET A 132 -2.00 5.02 -15.84
CA MET A 132 -2.47 5.08 -17.22
C MET A 132 -2.91 6.49 -17.60
N ALA A 133 -2.71 6.83 -18.87
CA ALA A 133 -3.39 7.94 -19.51
C ALA A 133 -4.91 7.71 -19.46
N ILE A 134 -5.66 8.80 -19.28
CA ILE A 134 -7.12 8.83 -19.25
C ILE A 134 -7.63 9.76 -20.34
N GLU A 135 -8.79 9.46 -20.89
CA GLU A 135 -9.37 10.24 -21.99
C GLU A 135 -10.23 11.40 -21.46
N GLU A 136 -11.17 11.10 -20.56
CA GLU A 136 -12.18 12.06 -20.09
C GLU A 136 -12.22 12.18 -18.57
N HIS A 137 -12.15 11.07 -17.84
CA HIS A 137 -12.37 11.07 -16.39
C HIS A 137 -11.56 10.00 -15.67
N TYR A 138 -11.07 10.33 -14.46
CA TYR A 138 -10.27 9.39 -13.66
C TYR A 138 -11.03 8.15 -13.19
N HIS A 139 -12.35 8.13 -13.37
CA HIS A 139 -13.15 6.92 -13.17
C HIS A 139 -12.74 5.80 -14.12
N GLU A 140 -12.11 6.10 -15.26
CA GLU A 140 -11.49 5.08 -16.13
C GLU A 140 -10.42 4.26 -15.38
N MET A 141 -9.58 4.93 -14.57
CA MET A 141 -8.62 4.24 -13.70
C MET A 141 -9.33 3.51 -12.56
N LEU A 142 -10.30 4.15 -11.89
CA LEU A 142 -11.08 3.55 -10.79
C LEU A 142 -11.74 2.24 -11.24
N GLU A 143 -12.40 2.22 -12.39
CA GLU A 143 -13.03 1.03 -12.98
C GLU A 143 -12.00 -0.02 -13.39
N THR A 144 -10.86 0.42 -13.93
CA THR A 144 -9.76 -0.49 -14.31
C THR A 144 -9.22 -1.25 -13.10
N ILE A 145 -8.87 -0.55 -12.02
CA ILE A 145 -8.31 -1.18 -10.82
C ILE A 145 -9.38 -1.97 -10.04
N ASP A 146 -10.65 -1.54 -10.02
CA ASP A 146 -11.77 -2.33 -9.51
C ASP A 146 -11.88 -3.68 -10.22
N ALA A 147 -11.89 -3.66 -11.56
CA ALA A 147 -11.96 -4.89 -12.36
C ALA A 147 -10.77 -5.83 -12.12
N VAL A 148 -9.56 -5.29 -11.99
CA VAL A 148 -8.34 -6.07 -11.69
C VAL A 148 -8.43 -6.70 -10.30
N LEU A 149 -8.80 -5.95 -9.27
CA LEU A 149 -8.92 -6.49 -7.91
C LEU A 149 -10.02 -7.53 -7.80
N ARG A 150 -11.20 -7.29 -8.40
CA ARG A 150 -12.29 -8.26 -8.45
C ARG A 150 -11.87 -9.55 -9.17
N HIS A 151 -11.09 -9.44 -10.25
CA HIS A 151 -10.51 -10.60 -10.94
C HIS A 151 -9.57 -11.39 -10.02
N ILE A 152 -8.69 -10.70 -9.29
CA ILE A 152 -7.76 -11.35 -8.36
C ILE A 152 -8.50 -12.04 -7.21
N ILE A 153 -9.43 -11.34 -6.56
CA ILE A 153 -10.23 -11.89 -5.45
C ILE A 153 -10.98 -13.13 -5.90
N THR A 154 -11.66 -13.05 -7.05
CA THR A 154 -12.38 -14.19 -7.63
C THR A 154 -11.41 -15.33 -7.96
N GLY A 155 -10.26 -15.03 -8.56
CA GLY A 155 -9.23 -16.01 -8.91
C GLY A 155 -8.66 -16.73 -7.69
N VAL A 156 -8.39 -16.02 -6.61
CA VAL A 156 -7.91 -16.58 -5.33
C VAL A 156 -8.91 -17.58 -4.76
N TYR A 157 -10.18 -17.22 -4.63
CA TYR A 157 -11.18 -18.10 -4.02
C TYR A 157 -11.65 -19.25 -4.92
N SER A 158 -11.57 -19.09 -6.24
CA SER A 158 -11.99 -20.12 -7.20
C SER A 158 -10.87 -21.06 -7.62
N LYS A 159 -9.73 -20.55 -8.11
CA LYS A 159 -8.63 -21.35 -8.67
C LYS A 159 -7.69 -21.91 -7.60
N TYR A 160 -7.54 -21.22 -6.48
CA TYR A 160 -6.60 -21.57 -5.40
C TYR A 160 -7.32 -21.98 -4.11
N ARG A 161 -8.48 -22.64 -4.25
CA ARG A 161 -9.31 -22.99 -3.10
C ARG A 161 -8.59 -23.90 -2.11
N GLY A 162 -7.78 -24.84 -2.59
CA GLY A 162 -7.02 -25.75 -1.74
C GLY A 162 -6.08 -25.00 -0.78
N GLU A 163 -5.34 -24.01 -1.30
CA GLU A 163 -4.49 -23.14 -0.49
C GLU A 163 -5.31 -22.28 0.47
N VAL A 164 -6.43 -21.71 0.03
CA VAL A 164 -7.32 -20.92 0.90
C VAL A 164 -7.80 -21.77 2.09
N GLU A 165 -8.27 -22.99 1.86
CA GLU A 165 -8.71 -23.90 2.94
C GLU A 165 -7.57 -24.28 3.88
N ALA A 166 -6.37 -24.52 3.36
CA ALA A 166 -5.20 -24.82 4.18
C ALA A 166 -4.81 -23.64 5.10
N VAL A 167 -5.03 -22.40 4.66
CA VAL A 167 -4.86 -21.21 5.50
C VAL A 167 -5.99 -21.09 6.51
N LYS A 168 -7.25 -21.26 6.08
CA LYS A 168 -8.43 -21.14 6.95
C LYS A 168 -8.47 -22.16 8.08
N HIS A 169 -7.89 -23.33 7.88
CA HIS A 169 -7.71 -24.30 8.97
C HIS A 169 -6.93 -23.71 10.15
N GLN A 170 -5.95 -22.85 9.88
CA GLN A 170 -5.12 -22.20 10.91
C GLN A 170 -5.61 -20.80 11.29
N PHE A 171 -6.24 -20.10 10.36
CA PHE A 171 -6.79 -18.75 10.49
C PHE A 171 -8.27 -18.74 10.03
N PRO A 172 -9.21 -19.21 10.86
CA PRO A 172 -10.62 -19.29 10.49
C PRO A 172 -11.17 -17.93 10.03
N SER A 173 -11.76 -17.90 8.84
CA SER A 173 -12.33 -16.70 8.23
C SER A 173 -13.35 -17.04 7.16
N ASP A 174 -14.32 -16.16 6.97
CA ASP A 174 -15.25 -16.21 5.83
C ASP A 174 -14.55 -15.75 4.54
N ASP A 175 -15.07 -16.14 3.38
CA ASP A 175 -14.61 -15.56 2.10
C ASP A 175 -14.96 -14.07 2.05
N VAL A 176 -14.20 -13.29 1.27
CA VAL A 176 -14.56 -11.89 0.97
C VAL A 176 -15.80 -11.89 0.07
N VAL A 177 -16.83 -11.17 0.49
CA VAL A 177 -18.07 -11.03 -0.29
C VAL A 177 -17.97 -9.84 -1.23
N LEU A 178 -18.05 -10.08 -2.55
CA LEU A 178 -18.13 -9.04 -3.57
C LEU A 178 -19.59 -8.78 -3.95
N ALA A 179 -20.01 -7.52 -3.93
CA ALA A 179 -21.30 -7.13 -4.52
C ALA A 179 -21.27 -7.28 -6.04
N GLU A 180 -22.43 -7.50 -6.67
CA GLU A 180 -22.56 -7.58 -8.14
C GLU A 180 -21.93 -6.34 -8.81
N LYS A 181 -22.26 -5.15 -8.31
CA LYS A 181 -21.61 -3.88 -8.63
C LYS A 181 -20.91 -3.35 -7.39
N THR A 182 -19.64 -2.97 -7.49
CA THR A 182 -18.88 -2.40 -6.37
C THR A 182 -19.53 -1.07 -5.94
N PRO A 183 -19.87 -0.90 -4.64
CA PRO A 183 -20.33 0.39 -4.15
C PRO A 183 -19.20 1.43 -4.24
N VAL A 184 -19.50 2.56 -4.87
CA VAL A 184 -18.66 3.75 -4.90
C VAL A 184 -19.36 4.81 -4.07
N ILE A 185 -18.75 5.21 -2.96
CA ILE A 185 -19.37 6.07 -1.94
C ILE A 185 -18.53 7.35 -1.85
N PRO A 186 -19.09 8.55 -2.12
CA PRO A 186 -18.37 9.80 -1.88
C PRO A 186 -17.93 9.91 -0.42
N PHE A 187 -16.74 10.45 -0.16
CA PHE A 187 -16.14 10.56 1.18
C PHE A 187 -17.09 11.24 2.17
N ARG A 188 -17.74 12.31 1.72
CA ARG A 188 -18.75 13.02 2.51
C ARG A 188 -19.92 12.12 2.93
N GLU A 189 -20.43 11.28 2.02
CA GLU A 189 -21.51 10.34 2.33
C GLU A 189 -21.04 9.23 3.28
N ALA A 190 -19.77 8.81 3.17
CA ALA A 190 -19.16 7.85 4.09
C ALA A 190 -19.05 8.43 5.52
N VAL A 191 -18.63 9.68 5.65
CA VAL A 191 -18.60 10.41 6.94
C VAL A 191 -20.01 10.62 7.50
N GLU A 192 -20.98 10.96 6.66
CA GLU A 192 -22.39 11.07 7.06
C GLU A 192 -22.94 9.73 7.57
N LEU A 193 -22.59 8.61 6.91
CA LEU A 193 -22.97 7.27 7.34
C LEU A 193 -22.40 6.92 8.73
N LEU A 194 -21.12 7.23 8.98
CA LEU A 194 -20.48 7.06 10.29
C LEU A 194 -21.18 7.88 11.37
N ASN A 195 -21.34 9.18 11.13
CA ASN A 195 -21.92 10.10 12.11
C ASN A 195 -23.39 9.76 12.42
N ALA A 196 -24.16 9.33 11.41
CA ALA A 196 -25.54 8.88 11.56
C ALA A 196 -25.67 7.58 12.36
N SER A 197 -24.63 6.72 12.38
CA SER A 197 -24.62 5.51 13.20
C SER A 197 -24.41 5.79 14.70
N GLY A 198 -24.19 7.05 15.08
CA GLY A 198 -23.82 7.44 16.44
C GLY A 198 -22.34 7.23 16.77
N TRP A 199 -21.50 6.89 15.77
CA TRP A 199 -20.05 6.80 15.96
C TRP A 199 -19.46 8.19 16.24
N ARG A 200 -18.38 8.23 17.03
CA ARG A 200 -17.64 9.44 17.37
C ARG A 200 -16.15 9.14 17.22
N SER A 201 -15.37 10.16 16.84
CA SER A 201 -13.92 10.08 16.77
C SER A 201 -13.31 9.75 18.13
N GLU A 202 -11.99 9.52 18.19
CA GLU A 202 -11.30 9.22 19.46
C GLU A 202 -11.46 10.34 20.49
N ASP A 203 -11.62 11.58 20.04
CA ASP A 203 -11.84 12.76 20.87
C ASP A 203 -13.31 12.95 21.30
N GLY A 204 -14.20 12.06 20.87
CA GLY A 204 -15.63 12.11 21.19
C GLY A 204 -16.44 13.07 20.31
N GLU A 205 -15.84 13.61 19.26
CA GLU A 205 -16.47 14.52 18.31
C GLU A 205 -17.07 13.80 17.10
N LEU A 206 -17.78 14.54 16.25
CA LEU A 206 -18.20 14.01 14.95
C LEU A 206 -16.97 13.84 14.05
N VAL A 207 -16.98 12.81 13.22
CA VAL A 207 -15.93 12.62 12.21
C VAL A 207 -16.04 13.77 11.19
N SER A 208 -14.93 14.43 10.93
CA SER A 208 -14.84 15.55 9.99
C SER A 208 -14.92 15.08 8.55
N ALA A 209 -15.56 15.88 7.68
CA ALA A 209 -15.60 15.63 6.24
C ALA A 209 -14.44 16.30 5.49
N ASP A 210 -13.58 17.04 6.21
CA ASP A 210 -12.47 17.84 5.70
C ASP A 210 -11.09 17.26 6.11
N GLU A 211 -11.08 16.16 6.86
CA GLU A 211 -9.88 15.48 7.36
C GLU A 211 -9.91 14.00 6.97
N ASP A 212 -8.76 13.33 7.03
CA ASP A 212 -8.66 11.91 6.72
C ASP A 212 -9.31 11.02 7.81
N LEU A 213 -9.69 9.79 7.45
CA LEU A 213 -10.28 8.83 8.39
C LEU A 213 -9.19 8.16 9.23
N HIS A 214 -9.38 8.12 10.55
CA HIS A 214 -8.52 7.29 11.39
C HIS A 214 -8.89 5.81 11.25
N THR A 215 -7.94 4.93 11.59
CA THR A 215 -8.10 3.47 11.45
C THR A 215 -9.37 2.91 12.08
N ARG A 216 -9.80 3.43 13.24
CA ARG A 216 -11.02 2.95 13.89
C ARG A 216 -12.28 3.40 13.14
N ASP A 217 -12.24 4.57 12.52
CA ASP A 217 -13.30 5.09 11.67
C ASP A 217 -13.42 4.23 10.40
N GLU A 218 -12.29 3.87 9.77
CA GLU A 218 -12.27 2.96 8.61
C GLU A 218 -12.94 1.61 8.93
N ILE A 219 -12.56 1.01 10.06
CA ILE A 219 -13.07 -0.30 10.48
C ILE A 219 -14.58 -0.22 10.72
N ARG A 220 -15.03 0.80 11.46
CA ARG A 220 -16.45 1.00 11.74
C ARG A 220 -17.24 1.26 10.46
N LEU A 221 -16.70 2.06 9.54
CA LEU A 221 -17.33 2.33 8.25
C LEU A 221 -17.48 1.03 7.45
N GLY A 222 -16.46 0.17 7.45
CA GLY A 222 -16.52 -1.13 6.79
C GLY A 222 -17.64 -2.03 7.32
N GLU A 223 -17.88 -2.01 8.64
CA GLU A 223 -19.01 -2.73 9.25
C GLU A 223 -20.35 -2.17 8.75
N LEU A 224 -20.52 -0.85 8.74
CA LEU A 224 -21.73 -0.18 8.26
C LEU A 224 -21.98 -0.43 6.76
N VAL A 225 -20.92 -0.40 5.95
CA VAL A 225 -21.00 -0.74 4.52
C VAL A 225 -21.41 -2.19 4.33
N LYS A 226 -20.86 -3.11 5.13
CA LYS A 226 -21.26 -4.52 5.09
C LYS A 226 -22.72 -4.72 5.48
N GLU A 227 -23.19 -4.05 6.53
CA GLU A 227 -24.61 -4.09 6.95
C GLU A 227 -25.55 -3.53 5.87
N LYS A 228 -25.17 -2.41 5.24
CA LYS A 228 -26.01 -1.70 4.25
C LYS A 228 -26.00 -2.33 2.86
N TYR A 229 -24.82 -2.75 2.38
CA TYR A 229 -24.59 -3.19 1.01
C TYR A 229 -24.25 -4.67 0.88
N GLY A 230 -24.04 -5.39 1.99
CA GLY A 230 -23.78 -6.83 1.98
C GLY A 230 -22.43 -7.22 1.38
N THR A 231 -21.44 -6.32 1.38
CA THR A 231 -20.12 -6.57 0.77
C THR A 231 -18.98 -6.24 1.71
N ASP A 232 -17.87 -6.99 1.57
CA ASP A 232 -16.61 -6.71 2.25
C ASP A 232 -15.70 -5.78 1.43
N TYR A 233 -16.05 -5.45 0.18
CA TYR A 233 -15.22 -4.68 -0.75
C TYR A 233 -15.99 -3.49 -1.32
N TYR A 234 -15.42 -2.29 -1.21
CA TYR A 234 -16.04 -1.04 -1.63
C TYR A 234 -15.00 0.03 -1.92
N ILE A 235 -15.45 1.12 -2.54
CA ILE A 235 -14.62 2.24 -2.95
C ILE A 235 -15.16 3.50 -2.26
N ILE A 236 -14.27 4.27 -1.65
CA ILE A 236 -14.56 5.64 -1.22
C ILE A 236 -13.95 6.57 -2.26
N ASP A 237 -14.75 7.49 -2.79
CA ASP A 237 -14.34 8.45 -3.81
C ASP A 237 -14.36 9.88 -3.27
N LYS A 238 -13.65 10.81 -3.91
CA LYS A 238 -13.64 12.24 -3.56
C LYS A 238 -13.13 12.54 -2.16
N PHE A 239 -11.87 12.22 -1.88
CA PHE A 239 -11.24 12.55 -0.58
C PHE A 239 -10.89 14.03 -0.45
N PRO A 240 -10.85 14.57 0.78
CA PRO A 240 -10.49 15.96 1.04
C PRO A 240 -9.03 16.24 0.64
N VAL A 241 -8.75 17.50 0.26
CA VAL A 241 -7.40 17.93 -0.16
C VAL A 241 -6.35 17.70 0.94
N SER A 242 -6.72 17.89 2.20
CA SER A 242 -5.85 17.73 3.38
C SER A 242 -5.27 16.31 3.53
N ALA A 243 -5.97 15.30 3.03
CA ALA A 243 -5.59 13.89 3.13
C ALA A 243 -4.68 13.43 1.98
N ARG A 244 -4.42 14.28 0.98
CA ARG A 244 -3.85 13.86 -0.30
C ARG A 244 -2.50 14.50 -0.64
N PRO A 245 -1.61 13.79 -1.33
CA PRO A 245 -0.31 14.34 -1.76
C PRO A 245 -0.46 15.50 -2.77
N PHE A 246 0.60 16.30 -2.89
CA PHE A 246 0.64 17.52 -3.72
C PHE A 246 0.31 17.30 -5.20
N TYR A 247 0.59 16.10 -5.73
CA TYR A 247 0.36 15.74 -7.13
C TYR A 247 -1.09 15.34 -7.43
N THR A 248 -1.99 15.36 -6.44
CA THR A 248 -3.39 14.94 -6.60
C THR A 248 -4.22 16.04 -7.23
N MET A 249 -4.96 15.73 -8.30
CA MET A 249 -5.82 16.69 -8.99
C MET A 249 -6.98 17.15 -8.07
N PRO A 250 -7.19 18.47 -7.86
CA PRO A 250 -8.36 18.99 -7.17
C PRO A 250 -9.66 18.67 -7.91
N ASP A 251 -10.77 18.54 -7.18
CA ASP A 251 -12.09 18.38 -7.80
C ASP A 251 -12.51 19.72 -8.46
N PRO A 252 -12.94 19.72 -9.74
CA PRO A 252 -13.31 20.94 -10.46
C PRO A 252 -14.58 21.61 -9.93
N ASN A 253 -15.47 20.87 -9.27
CA ASN A 253 -16.75 21.34 -8.75
C ASN A 253 -16.69 21.68 -7.25
N ASN A 254 -15.74 21.12 -6.51
CA ASN A 254 -15.60 21.37 -5.09
C ASN A 254 -14.12 21.44 -4.64
N PRO A 255 -13.55 22.65 -4.51
CA PRO A 255 -12.13 22.83 -4.19
C PRO A 255 -11.66 22.25 -2.85
N GLY A 256 -12.57 21.87 -1.94
CA GLY A 256 -12.21 21.17 -0.70
C GLY A 256 -11.86 19.69 -0.89
N TYR A 257 -12.15 19.14 -2.07
CA TYR A 257 -11.98 17.72 -2.40
C TYR A 257 -11.08 17.53 -3.62
N THR A 258 -10.75 16.27 -3.89
CA THR A 258 -9.84 15.85 -4.94
C THR A 258 -10.45 14.74 -5.80
N ASN A 259 -9.90 14.56 -7.00
CA ASN A 259 -10.16 13.40 -7.85
C ASN A 259 -9.32 12.20 -7.40
N SER A 260 -9.53 11.76 -6.17
CA SER A 260 -8.85 10.61 -5.57
C SER A 260 -9.84 9.66 -4.92
N PHE A 261 -9.43 8.40 -4.80
CA PHE A 261 -10.24 7.33 -4.27
C PHE A 261 -9.36 6.34 -3.51
N ASP A 262 -9.96 5.71 -2.52
CA ASP A 262 -9.36 4.55 -1.84
C ASP A 262 -10.29 3.35 -1.94
N MET A 263 -9.71 2.15 -2.00
CA MET A 263 -10.47 0.91 -2.02
C MET A 263 -10.23 0.13 -0.75
N PHE A 264 -11.29 -0.45 -0.21
CA PHE A 264 -11.30 -1.07 1.11
C PHE A 264 -11.69 -2.53 1.02
N VAL A 265 -11.02 -3.36 1.82
CA VAL A 265 -11.44 -4.73 2.11
C VAL A 265 -11.59 -4.88 3.61
N ARG A 266 -12.78 -5.30 4.06
CA ARG A 266 -13.11 -5.51 5.49
C ARG A 266 -12.79 -4.28 6.36
N GLY A 267 -13.19 -3.10 5.89
CA GLY A 267 -13.01 -1.83 6.61
C GLY A 267 -11.55 -1.38 6.74
N GLN A 268 -10.67 -1.85 5.86
CA GLN A 268 -9.27 -1.40 5.84
C GLN A 268 -8.85 -1.11 4.41
N GLU A 269 -8.18 0.03 4.23
CA GLU A 269 -7.64 0.47 2.94
C GLU A 269 -6.67 -0.58 2.37
N ILE A 270 -6.81 -0.89 1.09
CA ILE A 270 -5.86 -1.73 0.32
C ILE A 270 -5.25 -0.99 -0.88
N VAL A 271 -5.91 0.06 -1.35
CA VAL A 271 -5.52 0.84 -2.51
C VAL A 271 -5.72 2.31 -2.21
N SER A 272 -4.74 3.12 -2.59
CA SER A 272 -4.93 4.55 -2.80
C SER A 272 -4.62 4.91 -4.24
N GLY A 273 -5.51 5.70 -4.85
CA GLY A 273 -5.43 6.07 -6.25
C GLY A 273 -6.08 7.42 -6.55
N GLY A 274 -5.93 7.87 -7.78
CA GLY A 274 -6.52 9.14 -8.22
C GLY A 274 -5.88 9.72 -9.46
N GLN A 275 -6.48 10.80 -9.94
CA GLN A 275 -5.95 11.60 -11.02
C GLN A 275 -4.75 12.40 -10.55
N ARG A 276 -3.74 12.47 -11.42
CA ARG A 276 -2.54 13.27 -11.19
C ARG A 276 -2.64 14.61 -11.90
N ILE A 277 -1.99 15.61 -11.34
CA ILE A 277 -1.83 16.90 -11.99
C ILE A 277 -0.84 16.75 -13.14
N HIS A 278 -1.34 16.92 -14.37
CA HIS A 278 -0.54 16.85 -15.59
C HIS A 278 -0.13 18.25 -16.10
N ASP A 279 -0.81 19.32 -15.65
CA ASP A 279 -0.42 20.70 -15.97
C ASP A 279 0.79 21.12 -15.11
N PRO A 280 1.93 21.48 -15.74
CA PRO A 280 3.17 21.74 -15.01
C PRO A 280 3.05 22.94 -14.07
N LYS A 281 2.29 23.98 -14.45
CA LYS A 281 2.15 25.18 -13.61
C LYS A 281 1.36 24.89 -12.34
N MET A 282 0.23 24.19 -12.47
CA MET A 282 -0.57 23.74 -11.33
C MET A 282 0.24 22.82 -10.41
N LEU A 283 1.03 21.90 -10.98
CA LEU A 283 1.87 20.99 -10.21
C LEU A 283 2.94 21.76 -9.43
N GLU A 284 3.65 22.69 -10.06
CA GLU A 284 4.65 23.54 -9.42
C GLU A 284 4.04 24.42 -8.32
N ASP A 285 2.85 24.97 -8.54
CA ASP A 285 2.16 25.80 -7.55
C ASP A 285 1.70 24.96 -6.35
N ASN A 286 1.22 23.73 -6.57
CA ASN A 286 0.89 22.79 -5.50
C ASN A 286 2.12 22.34 -4.70
N MET A 287 3.25 22.08 -5.38
CA MET A 287 4.53 21.77 -4.70
C MET A 287 4.93 22.90 -3.76
N LYS A 288 4.88 24.15 -4.22
CA LYS A 288 5.20 25.33 -3.39
C LYS A 288 4.25 25.45 -2.19
N ASN A 289 2.95 25.17 -2.38
CA ASN A 289 1.94 25.25 -1.32
C ASN A 289 2.22 24.27 -0.17
N VAL A 290 2.81 23.10 -0.45
CA VAL A 290 3.21 22.11 0.57
C VAL A 290 4.68 22.24 1.01
N GLY A 291 5.38 23.30 0.57
CA GLY A 291 6.77 23.56 0.95
C GLY A 291 7.82 22.74 0.21
N ILE A 292 7.45 22.09 -0.90
CA ILE A 292 8.40 21.39 -1.78
C ILE A 292 8.92 22.39 -2.83
N ASN A 293 10.24 22.48 -2.97
CA ASN A 293 10.86 23.33 -3.97
C ASN A 293 10.89 22.62 -5.34
N PRO A 294 10.25 23.16 -6.39
CA PRO A 294 10.23 22.54 -7.72
C PRO A 294 11.61 22.19 -8.30
N SER A 295 12.65 22.99 -8.00
CA SER A 295 14.01 22.73 -8.50
C SER A 295 14.63 21.43 -7.99
N ASP A 296 14.12 20.88 -6.88
CA ASP A 296 14.65 19.63 -6.30
C ASP A 296 14.12 18.39 -7.07
N MET A 297 13.19 18.60 -8.02
CA MET A 297 12.53 17.57 -8.81
C MET A 297 12.47 17.94 -10.29
N ASP A 298 13.48 18.65 -10.80
CA ASP A 298 13.49 19.12 -12.19
C ASP A 298 13.34 17.97 -13.20
N ASP A 299 14.01 16.84 -13.00
CA ASP A 299 13.89 15.65 -13.87
C ASP A 299 12.44 15.12 -13.92
N TYR A 300 11.72 15.17 -12.80
CA TYR A 300 10.32 14.75 -12.74
C TYR A 300 9.42 15.76 -13.47
N LEU A 301 9.62 17.07 -13.25
CA LEU A 301 8.83 18.14 -13.86
C LEU A 301 9.06 18.29 -15.36
N GLU A 302 10.24 17.93 -15.85
CA GLU A 302 10.63 18.09 -17.25
C GLU A 302 9.67 17.37 -18.21
N GLY A 303 9.25 16.15 -17.88
CA GLY A 303 8.26 15.41 -18.68
C GLY A 303 6.92 16.15 -18.81
N PHE A 304 6.44 16.77 -17.72
CA PHE A 304 5.20 17.55 -17.74
C PHE A 304 5.34 18.86 -18.52
N ARG A 305 6.53 19.47 -18.51
CA ARG A 305 6.84 20.68 -19.29
C ARG A 305 6.88 20.41 -20.80
N TRP A 306 7.26 19.20 -21.21
CA TRP A 306 7.19 18.78 -22.62
C TRP A 306 5.77 18.43 -23.08
N GLY A 307 4.89 18.15 -22.13
CA GLY A 307 3.50 17.82 -22.34
C GLY A 307 3.22 16.40 -21.86
N ALA A 308 2.48 16.28 -20.77
CA ALA A 308 1.97 15.01 -20.28
C ALA A 308 0.45 14.93 -20.51
N PRO A 309 -0.09 13.80 -21.02
CA PRO A 309 -1.54 13.64 -21.11
C PRO A 309 -2.15 13.58 -19.70
N PRO A 310 -3.46 13.86 -19.55
CA PRO A 310 -4.18 13.53 -18.33
C PRO A 310 -3.97 12.05 -17.97
N HIS A 311 -3.70 11.77 -16.70
CA HIS A 311 -3.46 10.41 -16.23
C HIS A 311 -3.89 10.21 -14.79
N ALA A 312 -4.09 8.95 -14.45
CA ALA A 312 -4.45 8.51 -13.12
C ALA A 312 -3.70 7.22 -12.77
N GLY A 313 -3.55 7.00 -11.47
CA GLY A 313 -2.71 5.94 -10.93
C GLY A 313 -3.30 5.32 -9.68
N ALA A 314 -2.82 4.13 -9.35
CA ALA A 314 -3.12 3.48 -8.09
C ALA A 314 -1.92 2.64 -7.63
N GLY A 315 -1.86 2.36 -6.32
CA GLY A 315 -0.88 1.46 -5.73
C GLY A 315 -1.54 0.51 -4.73
N VAL A 316 -1.08 -0.74 -4.70
CA VAL A 316 -1.60 -1.80 -3.82
C VAL A 316 -0.43 -2.45 -3.08
N GLY A 317 -0.51 -2.56 -1.75
CA GLY A 317 0.46 -3.34 -0.98
C GLY A 317 0.15 -4.84 -1.07
N LEU A 318 1.01 -5.64 -1.70
CA LEU A 318 0.79 -7.08 -1.92
C LEU A 318 0.55 -7.84 -0.60
N GLU A 319 1.42 -7.62 0.39
CA GLU A 319 1.35 -8.28 1.69
C GLU A 319 0.09 -7.87 2.44
N ARG A 320 -0.29 -6.58 2.35
CA ARG A 320 -1.47 -6.03 3.00
C ARG A 320 -2.75 -6.57 2.39
N PHE A 321 -2.82 -6.63 1.06
CA PHE A 321 -3.95 -7.20 0.35
C PHE A 321 -4.16 -8.68 0.74
N LEU A 322 -3.11 -9.49 0.67
CA LEU A 322 -3.16 -10.90 1.08
C LEU A 322 -3.55 -11.07 2.55
N MET A 323 -3.00 -10.25 3.45
CA MET A 323 -3.31 -10.27 4.88
C MET A 323 -4.81 -10.07 5.13
N LEU A 324 -5.44 -9.14 4.41
CA LEU A 324 -6.86 -8.80 4.58
C LEU A 324 -7.80 -9.82 3.93
N LEU A 325 -7.44 -10.37 2.76
CA LEU A 325 -8.21 -11.45 2.13
C LEU A 325 -8.32 -12.68 3.05
N LEU A 326 -7.20 -13.06 3.69
CA LEU A 326 -7.10 -14.26 4.52
C LEU A 326 -7.26 -13.99 6.02
N LYS A 327 -7.55 -12.74 6.41
CA LYS A 327 -7.70 -12.29 7.81
C LYS A 327 -6.55 -12.77 8.72
N LEU A 328 -5.30 -12.65 8.25
CA LEU A 328 -4.13 -13.18 8.95
C LEU A 328 -3.85 -12.47 10.28
N GLY A 329 -4.31 -11.22 10.45
CA GLY A 329 -4.16 -10.41 11.66
C GLY A 329 -2.79 -9.76 11.87
N ASN A 330 -1.76 -10.19 11.14
CA ASN A 330 -0.42 -9.57 11.18
C ASN A 330 0.23 -9.63 9.79
N ILE A 331 0.62 -8.47 9.26
CA ILE A 331 1.18 -8.32 7.90
C ILE A 331 2.49 -9.10 7.74
N ARG A 332 3.24 -9.27 8.83
CA ARG A 332 4.50 -10.03 8.84
C ARG A 332 4.32 -11.49 8.43
N LEU A 333 3.12 -12.05 8.63
CA LEU A 333 2.80 -13.42 8.20
C LEU A 333 2.71 -13.52 6.67
N ALA A 334 2.29 -12.43 6.00
CA ALA A 334 2.22 -12.31 4.55
C ALA A 334 3.57 -11.90 3.92
N SER A 335 4.59 -11.52 4.69
CA SER A 335 5.93 -11.22 4.14
C SER A 335 6.89 -12.38 4.39
N LEU A 336 7.55 -12.90 3.34
CA LEU A 336 8.42 -14.08 3.46
C LEU A 336 9.53 -13.84 4.50
N PHE A 337 10.18 -12.68 4.41
CA PHE A 337 11.16 -12.18 5.36
C PHE A 337 10.89 -10.70 5.67
N HIS A 338 9.96 -10.46 6.59
CA HIS A 338 9.53 -9.10 6.95
C HIS A 338 10.69 -8.15 7.33
N ARG A 339 10.45 -6.86 7.10
CA ARG A 339 11.23 -5.75 7.62
C ARG A 339 10.33 -4.79 8.37
N ASP A 340 10.78 -4.39 9.55
CA ASP A 340 10.14 -3.44 10.43
C ASP A 340 11.22 -2.65 11.20
N PRO A 341 10.87 -1.64 12.03
CA PRO A 341 11.87 -0.84 12.75
C PRO A 341 12.75 -1.63 13.73
N LYS A 342 12.37 -2.86 14.10
CA LYS A 342 13.14 -3.75 14.98
C LYS A 342 14.05 -4.70 14.19
N SER A 343 13.95 -4.70 12.87
CA SER A 343 14.84 -5.43 12.00
C SER A 343 16.24 -4.81 12.07
N PHE A 344 17.28 -5.65 12.06
CA PHE A 344 18.68 -5.25 12.24
C PHE A 344 18.96 -4.53 13.58
N PRO A 345 18.65 -5.15 14.73
CA PRO A 345 18.95 -4.55 16.01
C PRO A 345 20.46 -4.27 16.11
N PRO A 346 20.88 -3.15 16.73
CA PRO A 346 22.28 -2.83 16.93
C PRO A 346 22.93 -4.00 17.66
N LYS A 347 23.82 -4.72 16.95
CA LYS A 347 24.69 -5.67 17.63
C LYS A 347 25.64 -4.81 18.45
N PRO A 348 25.82 -5.09 19.76
CA PRO A 348 26.90 -4.46 20.49
C PRO A 348 28.16 -4.66 19.64
N ALA A 349 28.91 -3.58 19.40
CA ALA A 349 30.18 -3.70 18.70
C ALA A 349 30.93 -4.82 19.40
N VAL A 350 31.14 -5.94 18.70
CA VAL A 350 32.01 -6.98 19.22
C VAL A 350 33.31 -6.23 19.42
N LEU A 351 33.67 -6.01 20.69
CA LEU A 351 34.97 -5.49 21.05
C LEU A 351 35.94 -6.31 20.22
N GLN A 352 36.60 -5.68 19.23
CA GLN A 352 37.94 -6.14 18.86
C GLN A 352 38.60 -6.48 20.18
N LEU A 353 39.05 -7.74 20.35
CA LEU A 353 39.68 -8.12 21.59
C LEU A 353 40.75 -7.07 21.89
N ARG A 354 40.66 -6.45 23.07
CA ARG A 354 41.57 -5.37 23.50
C ARG A 354 43.04 -5.82 23.42
N HIS A 355 43.25 -7.14 23.45
CA HIS A 355 44.49 -7.85 23.16
C HIS A 355 44.28 -8.80 21.96
N PRO A 356 44.68 -8.39 20.74
CA PRO A 356 44.60 -9.23 19.55
C PRO A 356 45.33 -10.59 19.72
N GLN A 357 46.37 -10.64 20.55
CA GLN A 357 47.20 -11.83 20.82
C GLN A 357 46.57 -12.83 21.82
N SER A 358 45.45 -12.48 22.45
CA SER A 358 44.66 -13.41 23.27
C SER A 358 43.61 -14.15 22.44
N SER A 359 43.63 -13.95 21.11
CA SER A 359 42.86 -14.73 20.17
C SER A 359 43.36 -16.18 20.17
N THR A 360 42.48 -17.14 20.37
CA THR A 360 42.80 -18.57 20.24
C THR A 360 42.91 -19.04 18.79
N ILE A 361 42.85 -18.11 17.83
CA ILE A 361 42.82 -18.36 16.38
C ILE A 361 44.23 -18.28 15.76
N GLU A 362 45.16 -17.54 16.38
CA GLU A 362 46.60 -17.62 16.09
C GLU A 362 47.33 -17.79 17.44
N PRO A 363 47.74 -19.01 17.80
CA PRO A 363 48.59 -19.22 18.97
C PRO A 363 50.00 -18.63 18.71
N PRO A 364 50.73 -18.30 19.79
CA PRO A 364 51.83 -17.33 19.79
C PRO A 364 53.00 -17.63 18.85
#